data_AF-A0A0R0ASG5-F1
#
_entry.id   AF-A0A0R0ASG5-F1
#
_cell.length_a   1.000
_cell.length_b   1.000
_cell.length_c   1.000
_cell.angle_alpha   90.00
_cell.angle_beta   90.00
_cell.angle_gamma   90.00
#
_symmetry.space_group_name_H-M   'P 1'
#
loop_
_entity.id
_entity.type
_entity.pdbx_description
1 polymer ?
#
loop_
_entity_poly.entity_id
_entity_poly.type
_entity_poly.pdbx_seq_one_letter_code
_entity_poly.pdbx_strand_id
1 'polypeptide(L)'
;MQIRSNRRQGGFTLVEMAVVLVIIGVIIGAVMIGRDVQRNAEYTRIKQKFVDQWVVGYNSYHQRFGAPVGDNQAAPRLMVAGIDFNGAAGSLSGGDMAGATSPGAICNAAAPQGITAASTNGLQLRDMMRRAGISLPPGRGEGFEDRYVYLDTNGNPQEVQVCFQWNPPGTGSGSGNVMVISGLTPDLARSLDQMIDGKPDPQSGAFRQQGVAAKTATDNANTAGIEWQGNNTEAFNTSGSGTAGANGTNTDTEQVLTMTAHYKMNQ
;
A
#
# COMPACT_ATOMS: atom_id res chain seq x y z
N MET A 1 -69.80 -31.75 3.51
CA MET A 1 -68.86 -32.82 3.86
C MET A 1 -67.53 -32.53 3.15
N GLN A 2 -66.55 -31.96 3.84
CA GLN A 2 -65.23 -31.65 3.27
C GLN A 2 -64.21 -32.63 3.86
N ILE A 3 -63.65 -33.50 3.02
CA ILE A 3 -62.63 -34.47 3.39
C ILE A 3 -61.30 -33.73 3.48
N ARG A 4 -60.79 -33.54 4.71
CA ARG A 4 -59.42 -33.04 4.94
C ARG A 4 -58.45 -34.18 4.67
N SER A 5 -57.66 -34.07 3.61
CA SER A 5 -56.56 -34.99 3.32
C SER A 5 -55.42 -34.73 4.32
N ASN A 6 -55.20 -35.69 5.22
CA ASN A 6 -54.09 -35.65 6.16
C ASN A 6 -52.81 -36.06 5.41
N ARG A 7 -52.02 -35.09 4.92
CA ARG A 7 -50.71 -35.37 4.31
C ARG A 7 -49.80 -35.94 5.38
N ARG A 8 -49.41 -37.21 5.24
CA ARG A 8 -48.36 -37.81 6.07
C ARG A 8 -47.05 -37.05 5.83
N GLN A 9 -46.56 -36.36 6.84
CA GLN A 9 -45.20 -35.82 6.84
C GLN A 9 -44.24 -37.01 6.91
N GLY A 10 -43.49 -37.27 5.84
CA GLY A 10 -42.39 -38.23 5.88
C GLY A 10 -41.30 -37.67 6.78
N GLY A 11 -40.95 -38.39 7.85
CA GLY A 11 -39.78 -38.06 8.66
C GLY A 11 -38.50 -38.34 7.88
N PHE A 12 -37.49 -37.50 8.06
CA PHE A 12 -36.16 -37.72 7.47
C PHE A 12 -35.47 -38.88 8.17
N THR A 13 -34.82 -39.75 7.40
CA THR A 13 -34.02 -40.84 7.95
C THR A 13 -32.70 -40.33 8.51
N LEU A 14 -32.14 -41.02 9.50
CA LEU A 14 -30.82 -40.70 10.07
C LEU A 14 -29.73 -40.74 8.99
N VAL A 15 -29.87 -41.63 8.00
CA VAL A 15 -28.97 -41.77 6.85
C VAL A 15 -29.04 -40.57 5.91
N GLU A 16 -30.23 -40.05 5.61
CA GLU A 16 -30.37 -38.83 4.78
C GLU A 16 -29.71 -37.63 5.45
N MET A 17 -29.92 -37.44 6.75
CA MET A 17 -29.30 -36.34 7.48
C MET A 17 -27.78 -36.49 7.59
N ALA A 18 -27.28 -37.72 7.74
CA ALA A 18 -25.84 -37.99 7.76
C ALA A 18 -25.16 -37.65 6.42
N VAL A 19 -25.77 -38.03 5.30
CA VAL A 19 -25.23 -37.72 3.96
C VAL A 19 -25.25 -36.20 3.70
N VAL A 20 -26.30 -35.50 4.12
CA VAL A 20 -26.40 -34.04 3.96
C VAL A 20 -25.30 -33.31 4.73
N LEU A 21 -25.02 -33.69 5.98
CA LEU A 21 -23.95 -33.05 6.77
C LEU A 21 -22.56 -33.29 6.17
N VAL A 22 -22.31 -34.49 5.62
CA VAL A 22 -21.05 -34.79 4.91
C VAL A 22 -20.92 -33.91 3.68
N ILE A 23 -21.98 -33.77 2.87
CA ILE A 23 -21.97 -32.94 1.67
C ILE A 23 -21.72 -31.46 2.04
N ILE A 24 -22.42 -30.93 3.05
CA ILE A 24 -22.22 -29.55 3.51
C ILE A 24 -20.79 -29.36 4.03
N GLY A 25 -20.26 -30.31 4.80
CA GLY A 25 -18.88 -30.26 5.31
C GLY A 25 -17.84 -30.20 4.19
N VAL A 26 -18.01 -31.00 3.14
CA VAL A 26 -17.11 -31.00 1.96
C VAL A 26 -17.23 -29.68 1.19
N ILE A 27 -18.44 -29.16 0.99
CA ILE A 27 -18.66 -27.89 0.27
C ILE A 27 -18.03 -26.72 1.04
N ILE A 28 -18.24 -26.62 2.35
CA ILE A 28 -17.66 -25.55 3.18
C ILE A 28 -16.13 -25.62 3.15
N GLY A 29 -15.55 -26.82 3.26
CA GLY A 29 -14.10 -27.02 3.17
C GLY A 29 -13.52 -26.52 1.84
N ALA A 30 -14.20 -26.80 0.72
CA ALA A 30 -13.77 -26.34 -0.60
C ALA A 30 -13.86 -24.82 -0.78
N VAL A 31 -14.92 -24.17 -0.28
CA VAL A 31 -15.13 -22.72 -0.40
C VAL A 31 -14.11 -21.92 0.41
N MET A 32 -13.73 -22.40 1.60
CA MET A 32 -12.74 -21.72 2.45
C MET A 32 -11.40 -21.52 1.73
N ILE A 33 -10.92 -22.53 1.02
CA ILE A 33 -9.67 -22.46 0.24
C ILE A 33 -9.79 -21.43 -0.89
N GLY A 34 -10.96 -21.34 -1.53
CA GLY A 34 -11.21 -20.40 -2.63
C GLY A 34 -11.05 -18.94 -2.23
N ARG A 35 -11.51 -18.56 -1.02
CA ARG A 35 -11.45 -17.17 -0.53
C ARG A 35 -10.01 -16.69 -0.35
N ASP A 36 -9.15 -17.50 0.27
CA ASP A 36 -7.75 -17.12 0.50
C ASP A 36 -6.95 -17.08 -0.80
N VAL A 37 -7.20 -18.01 -1.73
CA VAL A 37 -6.60 -17.98 -3.07
C VAL A 37 -7.00 -16.72 -3.83
N GLN A 38 -8.28 -16.34 -3.76
CA GLN A 38 -8.76 -15.12 -4.41
C GLN A 38 -8.12 -13.85 -3.81
N ARG A 39 -7.97 -13.78 -2.47
CA ARG A 39 -7.30 -12.66 -1.80
C ARG A 39 -5.83 -12.54 -2.20
N ASN A 40 -5.11 -13.65 -2.21
CA ASN A 40 -3.70 -13.67 -2.64
C ASN A 40 -3.54 -13.28 -4.12
N ALA A 41 -4.44 -13.76 -4.98
CA ALA A 41 -4.46 -13.38 -6.39
C ALA A 41 -4.73 -11.88 -6.58
N GLU A 42 -5.58 -11.28 -5.75
CA GLU A 42 -5.84 -9.84 -5.75
C GLU A 42 -4.58 -9.06 -5.34
N TYR A 43 -3.88 -9.50 -4.28
CA TYR A 43 -2.63 -8.84 -3.87
C TYR A 43 -1.55 -8.91 -4.94
N THR A 44 -1.39 -10.06 -5.61
CA THR A 44 -0.49 -10.20 -6.77
C THR A 44 -0.91 -9.29 -7.93
N ARG A 45 -2.22 -9.16 -8.19
CA ARG A 45 -2.75 -8.25 -9.21
C ARG A 45 -2.42 -6.80 -8.89
N ILE A 46 -2.62 -6.35 -7.64
CA ILE A 46 -2.27 -5.00 -7.18
C ILE A 46 -0.78 -4.73 -7.41
N LYS A 47 0.09 -5.67 -7.02
CA LYS A 47 1.54 -5.55 -7.24
C LYS A 47 1.87 -5.36 -8.73
N GLN A 48 1.42 -6.27 -9.59
CA GLN A 48 1.85 -6.33 -10.99
C GLN A 48 1.20 -5.26 -11.87
N LYS A 49 -0.09 -4.97 -11.65
CA LYS A 49 -0.88 -4.10 -12.52
C LYS A 49 -0.91 -2.66 -12.06
N PHE A 50 -0.68 -2.40 -10.79
CA PHE A 50 -0.72 -1.05 -10.23
C PHE A 50 0.67 -0.61 -9.75
N VAL A 51 1.23 -1.25 -8.71
CA VAL A 51 2.50 -0.81 -8.10
C VAL A 51 3.66 -0.84 -9.10
N ASP A 52 3.86 -1.95 -9.80
CA ASP A 52 4.97 -2.11 -10.74
C ASP A 52 4.86 -1.19 -11.96
N GLN A 53 3.63 -0.91 -12.41
CA GLN A 53 3.41 0.01 -13.52
C GLN A 53 3.78 1.45 -13.13
N TRP A 54 3.53 1.85 -11.89
CA TRP A 54 3.96 3.16 -11.37
C TRP A 54 5.49 3.26 -11.24
N VAL A 55 6.17 2.17 -10.84
CA VAL A 55 7.65 2.11 -10.85
C VAL A 55 8.19 2.27 -12.28
N VAL A 56 7.61 1.56 -13.25
CA VAL A 56 7.98 1.70 -14.68
C VAL A 56 7.74 3.11 -15.18
N GLY A 57 6.61 3.73 -14.79
CA GLY A 57 6.29 5.11 -15.13
C GLY A 57 7.34 6.08 -14.60
N TYR A 58 7.70 5.97 -13.32
CA TYR A 58 8.74 6.78 -12.69
C TYR A 58 10.10 6.62 -13.40
N ASN A 59 10.52 5.38 -13.65
CA ASN A 59 11.79 5.10 -14.32
C ASN A 59 11.81 5.65 -15.76
N SER A 60 10.69 5.58 -16.47
CA SER A 60 10.54 6.16 -17.81
C SER A 60 10.63 7.68 -17.79
N TYR A 61 10.09 8.33 -16.75
CA TYR A 61 10.28 9.77 -16.53
C TYR A 61 11.76 10.10 -16.33
N HIS A 62 12.40 9.37 -15.44
CA HIS A 62 13.80 9.59 -15.10
C HIS A 62 14.72 9.39 -16.31
N GLN A 63 14.53 8.32 -17.09
CA GLN A 63 15.30 8.05 -18.30
C GLN A 63 15.13 9.13 -19.38
N ARG A 64 13.95 9.74 -19.47
CA ARG A 64 13.66 10.75 -20.49
C ARG A 64 14.22 12.13 -20.15
N PHE A 65 14.15 12.53 -18.88
CA PHE A 65 14.52 13.88 -18.44
C PHE A 65 15.84 13.96 -17.67
N GLY A 66 16.42 12.81 -17.30
CA GLY A 66 17.63 12.75 -16.47
C GLY A 66 17.45 13.29 -15.05
N ALA A 67 16.20 13.56 -14.63
CA ALA A 67 15.86 14.13 -13.34
C ALA A 67 14.58 13.49 -12.80
N PRO A 68 14.40 13.39 -11.46
CA PRO A 68 13.15 12.91 -10.87
C PRO A 68 11.94 13.77 -11.18
N VAL A 69 10.75 13.24 -10.91
CA VAL A 69 9.48 13.93 -11.13
C VAL A 69 9.42 15.24 -10.32
N GLY A 70 9.06 16.35 -10.98
CA GLY A 70 8.96 17.67 -10.35
C GLY A 70 10.31 18.35 -10.04
N ASP A 71 11.43 17.83 -10.54
CA ASP A 71 12.72 18.51 -10.47
C ASP A 71 12.93 19.48 -11.66
N ASN A 72 13.86 20.43 -11.51
CA ASN A 72 14.22 21.36 -12.57
C ASN A 72 15.22 20.70 -13.55
N GLN A 73 14.82 20.50 -14.80
CA GLN A 73 15.65 19.86 -15.83
C GLN A 73 16.90 20.68 -16.19
N ALA A 74 16.86 22.01 -16.07
CA ALA A 74 18.00 22.87 -16.39
C ALA A 74 19.01 22.96 -15.24
N ALA A 75 18.59 22.63 -14.02
CA ALA A 75 19.42 22.65 -12.81
C ALA A 75 18.96 21.53 -11.86
N PRO A 76 19.21 20.26 -12.22
CA PRO A 76 18.64 19.12 -11.50
C PRO A 76 19.21 19.02 -10.10
N ARG A 77 18.30 18.87 -9.13
CA ARG A 77 18.63 18.60 -7.73
C ARG A 77 18.57 17.10 -7.42
N LEU A 78 18.27 16.25 -8.40
CA LEU A 78 18.19 14.79 -8.24
C LEU A 78 17.24 14.33 -7.13
N MET A 79 16.22 15.15 -6.84
CA MET A 79 15.20 14.86 -5.84
C MET A 79 13.81 15.12 -6.40
N VAL A 80 12.84 14.29 -6.00
CA VAL A 80 11.42 14.54 -6.31
C VAL A 80 11.00 15.88 -5.73
N ALA A 81 10.20 16.63 -6.49
CA ALA A 81 9.81 18.01 -6.19
C ALA A 81 11.01 18.96 -5.98
N GLY A 82 12.15 18.67 -6.63
CA GLY A 82 13.37 19.46 -6.51
C GLY A 82 13.20 20.93 -6.89
N ILE A 83 12.21 21.30 -7.71
CA ILE A 83 11.92 22.71 -8.01
C ILE A 83 11.52 23.53 -6.77
N ASP A 84 10.84 22.89 -5.80
CA ASP A 84 10.36 23.53 -4.57
C ASP A 84 11.38 23.46 -3.43
N PHE A 85 12.52 22.80 -3.64
CA PHE A 85 13.54 22.65 -2.61
C PHE A 85 14.25 23.98 -2.34
N ASN A 86 13.77 24.74 -1.36
CA ASN A 86 14.49 25.91 -0.90
C ASN A 86 15.59 25.43 0.06
N GLY A 87 16.77 25.09 -0.49
CA GLY A 87 17.87 24.51 0.29
C GLY A 87 18.16 25.30 1.56
N ALA A 88 18.43 24.62 2.67
CA ALA A 88 18.85 25.29 3.89
C ALA A 88 20.25 25.89 3.68
N ALA A 89 20.41 27.19 3.92
CA ALA A 89 21.71 27.87 3.99
C ALA A 89 22.66 27.65 2.79
N GLY A 90 22.14 27.57 1.56
CA GLY A 90 22.96 27.41 0.35
C GLY A 90 23.37 25.97 0.03
N SER A 91 22.80 24.98 0.71
CA SER A 91 22.99 23.57 0.34
C SER A 91 22.29 23.27 -0.99
N LEU A 92 23.10 23.25 -2.05
CA LEU A 92 22.73 22.64 -3.33
C LEU A 92 22.70 21.11 -3.14
N SER A 93 21.84 20.41 -3.89
CA SER A 93 21.84 18.96 -3.86
C SER A 93 23.21 18.40 -4.27
N GLY A 94 23.71 17.41 -3.52
CA GLY A 94 25.05 16.83 -3.70
C GLY A 94 25.98 16.97 -2.49
N GLY A 95 25.63 17.81 -1.51
CA GLY A 95 26.30 17.89 -0.20
C GLY A 95 25.75 16.91 0.83
N ASP A 96 26.09 17.12 2.12
CA ASP A 96 25.41 16.42 3.21
C ASP A 96 23.98 16.93 3.33
N MET A 97 23.03 16.07 2.96
CA MET A 97 21.60 16.39 2.99
C MET A 97 20.93 15.93 4.30
N ALA A 98 21.72 15.48 5.29
CA ALA A 98 21.20 15.19 6.62
C ALA A 98 20.56 16.45 7.23
N GLY A 99 19.33 16.32 7.71
CA GLY A 99 18.57 17.45 8.28
C GLY A 99 17.95 18.39 7.24
N ALA A 100 18.09 18.13 5.94
CA ALA A 100 17.36 18.86 4.93
C ALA A 100 15.85 18.61 5.06
N THR A 101 15.04 19.66 4.90
CA THR A 101 13.58 19.52 4.89
C THR A 101 13.13 19.05 3.51
N SER A 102 12.34 17.99 3.46
CA SER A 102 11.78 17.50 2.20
C SER A 102 10.87 18.55 1.56
N PRO A 103 10.94 18.77 0.24
CA PRO A 103 10.03 19.67 -0.47
C PRO A 103 8.56 19.20 -0.48
N GLY A 104 8.30 17.98 0.00
CA GLY A 104 6.98 17.37 0.07
C GLY A 104 6.75 16.31 -1.01
N ALA A 105 5.62 15.63 -0.93
CA ALA A 105 5.19 14.62 -1.87
C ALA A 105 4.38 15.20 -3.03
N ILE A 106 4.67 14.73 -4.24
CA ILE A 106 3.88 14.98 -5.44
C ILE A 106 2.82 13.89 -5.53
N CYS A 107 1.58 14.29 -5.33
CA CYS A 107 0.38 13.47 -5.44
C CYS A 107 -0.52 14.03 -6.55
N ASN A 108 -1.44 13.21 -7.05
CA ASN A 108 -2.55 13.74 -7.85
C ASN A 108 -3.68 14.28 -6.95
N ALA A 109 -3.97 13.59 -5.84
CA ALA A 109 -4.89 14.04 -4.80
C ALA A 109 -4.16 14.66 -3.59
N ALA A 110 -4.87 14.86 -2.47
CA ALA A 110 -4.26 15.27 -1.21
C ALA A 110 -3.18 14.27 -0.77
N ALA A 111 -2.11 14.79 -0.14
CA ALA A 111 -1.10 13.94 0.46
C ALA A 111 -1.70 13.12 1.62
N PRO A 112 -1.28 11.86 1.80
CA PRO A 112 -1.75 11.03 2.90
C PRO A 112 -1.30 11.56 4.26
N GLN A 113 -1.91 11.06 5.33
CA GLN A 113 -1.61 11.50 6.69
C GLN A 113 -0.12 11.34 7.01
N GLY A 114 0.45 12.34 7.69
CA GLY A 114 1.87 12.37 8.04
C GLY A 114 2.82 12.74 6.90
N ILE A 115 2.29 13.09 5.72
CA ILE A 115 3.09 13.52 4.56
C ILE A 115 2.63 14.92 4.12
N THR A 116 3.59 15.81 3.92
CA THR A 116 3.34 17.16 3.39
C THR A 116 3.24 17.11 1.88
N ALA A 117 2.23 17.77 1.30
CA ALA A 117 2.15 17.92 -0.15
C ALA A 117 3.18 18.94 -0.65
N ALA A 118 3.82 18.66 -1.78
CA ALA A 118 4.67 19.63 -2.47
C ALA A 118 3.80 20.72 -3.13
N SER A 119 4.37 21.93 -3.28
CA SER A 119 3.68 23.09 -3.86
C SER A 119 3.59 23.00 -5.41
N THR A 120 4.61 22.41 -6.05
CA THR A 120 4.75 22.05 -7.47
C THR A 120 4.23 23.05 -8.49
N ASN A 121 4.18 24.34 -8.14
CA ASN A 121 3.49 25.38 -8.91
C ASN A 121 2.05 24.98 -9.33
N GLY A 122 1.36 24.21 -8.49
CA GLY A 122 0.00 23.73 -8.74
C GLY A 122 -0.12 22.55 -9.72
N LEU A 123 0.99 21.95 -10.15
CA LEU A 123 0.95 20.78 -11.04
C LEU A 123 0.78 19.48 -10.26
N GLN A 124 -0.23 18.71 -10.64
CA GLN A 124 -0.47 17.37 -10.10
C GLN A 124 0.46 16.34 -10.73
N LEU A 125 0.67 15.21 -10.04
CA LEU A 125 1.47 14.08 -10.55
C LEU A 125 1.04 13.68 -11.96
N ARG A 126 -0.27 13.59 -12.20
CA ARG A 126 -0.86 13.24 -13.50
C ARG A 126 -0.39 14.17 -14.61
N ASP A 127 -0.47 15.48 -14.38
CA ASP A 127 -0.10 16.49 -15.37
C ASP A 127 1.39 16.45 -15.69
N MET A 128 2.23 16.27 -14.67
CA MET A 128 3.68 16.13 -14.85
C MET A 128 4.02 14.94 -15.74
N MET A 129 3.42 13.78 -15.46
CA MET A 129 3.67 12.54 -16.22
C MET A 129 3.14 12.63 -17.66
N ARG A 130 1.96 13.24 -17.87
CA ARG A 130 1.38 13.43 -19.22
C ARG A 130 2.16 14.45 -20.04
N ARG A 131 2.59 15.56 -19.45
CA ARG A 131 3.47 16.55 -20.12
C ARG A 131 4.82 15.96 -20.47
N ALA A 132 5.30 15.04 -19.65
CA ALA A 132 6.45 14.19 -19.92
C ALA A 132 6.23 13.14 -21.03
N GLY A 133 5.02 13.04 -21.59
CA GLY A 133 4.66 12.09 -22.64
C GLY A 133 4.68 10.63 -22.17
N ILE A 134 4.47 10.39 -20.87
CA ILE A 134 4.43 9.05 -20.28
C ILE A 134 2.97 8.60 -20.20
N SER A 135 2.69 7.41 -20.72
CA SER A 135 1.37 6.80 -20.53
C SER A 135 1.23 6.39 -19.07
N LEU A 136 0.19 6.89 -18.43
CA LEU A 136 -0.09 6.57 -17.03
C LEU A 136 -0.61 5.13 -16.90
N PRO A 137 -0.25 4.43 -15.80
CA PRO A 137 -0.80 3.13 -15.45
C PRO A 137 -2.33 3.14 -15.34
N PRO A 138 -2.98 1.98 -15.50
CA PRO A 138 -4.38 1.85 -15.15
C PRO A 138 -4.54 1.96 -13.62
N GLY A 139 -5.34 2.94 -13.18
CA GLY A 139 -5.79 3.07 -11.80
C GLY A 139 -7.30 2.83 -11.68
N ARG A 140 -7.96 3.60 -10.82
CA ARG A 140 -9.42 3.51 -10.58
C ARG A 140 -10.24 3.99 -11.77
N GLY A 141 -9.69 4.91 -12.57
CA GLY A 141 -10.35 5.49 -13.72
C GLY A 141 -9.57 6.69 -14.25
N GLU A 142 -10.10 7.34 -15.28
CA GLU A 142 -9.50 8.56 -15.82
C GLU A 142 -9.51 9.68 -14.76
N GLY A 143 -8.35 10.30 -14.53
CA GLY A 143 -8.18 11.33 -13.50
C GLY A 143 -7.85 10.79 -12.11
N PHE A 144 -7.93 9.47 -11.93
CA PHE A 144 -7.58 8.77 -10.69
C PHE A 144 -6.66 7.59 -10.99
N GLU A 145 -5.74 7.77 -11.94
CA GLU A 145 -4.74 6.76 -12.32
C GLU A 145 -3.81 6.40 -11.16
N ASP A 146 -3.61 7.33 -10.21
CA ASP A 146 -2.77 7.17 -9.01
C ASP A 146 -3.46 6.39 -7.89
N ARG A 147 -4.70 5.94 -8.10
CA ARG A 147 -5.52 5.26 -7.10
C ARG A 147 -5.93 3.87 -7.55
N TYR A 148 -6.04 2.93 -6.62
CA TYR A 148 -6.56 1.58 -6.84
C TYR A 148 -7.51 1.18 -5.72
N VAL A 149 -8.65 0.59 -6.05
CA VAL A 149 -9.64 0.15 -5.05
C VAL A 149 -9.58 -1.35 -4.91
N TYR A 150 -9.58 -1.82 -3.67
CA TYR A 150 -9.63 -3.24 -3.33
C TYR A 150 -10.53 -3.45 -2.10
N LEU A 151 -10.83 -4.71 -1.76
CA LEU A 151 -11.62 -5.06 -0.60
C LEU A 151 -10.71 -5.50 0.54
N ASP A 152 -10.96 -5.02 1.75
CA ASP A 152 -10.31 -5.54 2.96
C ASP A 152 -10.87 -6.91 3.38
N THR A 153 -10.36 -7.46 4.48
CA THR A 153 -10.79 -8.75 5.01
C THR A 153 -12.25 -8.77 5.47
N ASN A 154 -12.83 -7.62 5.79
CA ASN A 154 -14.23 -7.46 6.18
C ASN A 154 -15.13 -7.22 4.96
N GLY A 155 -14.55 -7.09 3.76
CA GLY A 155 -15.29 -6.81 2.53
C GLY A 155 -15.60 -5.33 2.33
N ASN A 156 -15.02 -4.44 3.15
CA ASN A 156 -15.17 -3.01 2.98
C ASN A 156 -14.19 -2.50 1.92
N PRO A 157 -14.58 -1.50 1.11
CA PRO A 157 -13.70 -0.93 0.11
C PRO A 157 -12.59 -0.11 0.76
N GLN A 158 -11.36 -0.36 0.32
CA GLN A 158 -10.15 0.39 0.65
C GLN A 158 -9.53 0.96 -0.63
N GLU A 159 -8.85 2.09 -0.50
CA GLU A 159 -8.21 2.78 -1.62
C GLU A 159 -6.71 2.93 -1.37
N VAL A 160 -5.91 2.38 -2.27
CA VAL A 160 -4.48 2.63 -2.34
C VAL A 160 -4.23 3.89 -3.16
N GLN A 161 -3.36 4.78 -2.70
CA GLN A 161 -2.90 5.96 -3.44
C GLN A 161 -1.39 5.97 -3.58
N VAL A 162 -0.90 6.38 -4.76
CA VAL A 162 0.53 6.54 -5.07
C VAL A 162 0.91 8.01 -5.11
N CYS A 163 1.99 8.35 -4.42
CA CYS A 163 2.69 9.63 -4.56
C CYS A 163 4.19 9.40 -4.73
N PHE A 164 4.93 10.43 -5.14
CA PHE A 164 6.39 10.41 -5.11
C PHE A 164 6.91 11.48 -4.17
N GLN A 165 7.94 11.17 -3.41
CA GLN A 165 8.61 12.15 -2.55
C GLN A 165 10.10 11.87 -2.47
N TRP A 166 10.84 12.82 -1.93
CA TRP A 166 12.22 12.62 -1.53
C TRP A 166 12.32 12.60 -0.01
N ASN A 167 13.02 11.60 0.53
CA ASN A 167 13.28 11.47 1.95
C ASN A 167 14.73 11.86 2.26
N PRO A 168 14.98 12.71 3.28
CA PRO A 168 16.33 13.03 3.68
C PRO A 168 17.08 11.80 4.21
N PRO A 169 18.43 11.78 4.09
CA PRO A 169 19.28 10.81 4.78
C PRO A 169 18.93 10.69 6.27
N GLY A 170 18.92 9.47 6.79
CA GLY A 170 18.54 9.18 8.18
C GLY A 170 17.04 8.88 8.40
N THR A 171 16.20 9.05 7.38
CA THR A 171 14.78 8.66 7.46
C THR A 171 14.63 7.13 7.59
N GLY A 172 13.93 6.67 8.64
CA GLY A 172 13.76 5.23 8.94
C GLY A 172 13.12 4.41 7.80
N SER A 173 12.11 4.99 7.16
CA SER A 173 11.42 4.42 5.99
C SER A 173 12.22 4.49 4.67
N GLY A 174 13.54 4.71 4.74
CA GLY A 174 14.42 4.82 3.58
C GLY A 174 14.66 6.26 3.14
N SER A 175 15.87 6.51 2.63
CA SER A 175 16.34 7.81 2.12
C SER A 175 16.43 7.83 0.59
N GLY A 176 16.39 9.05 0.03
CA GLY A 176 16.41 9.30 -1.40
C GLY A 176 15.00 9.41 -1.98
N ASN A 177 14.89 9.25 -3.30
CA ASN A 177 13.61 9.25 -3.99
C ASN A 177 12.83 7.98 -3.67
N VAL A 178 11.60 8.14 -3.21
CA VAL A 178 10.71 7.03 -2.85
C VAL A 178 9.33 7.22 -3.47
N MET A 179 8.70 6.11 -3.80
CA MET A 179 7.28 6.05 -4.10
C MET A 179 6.54 5.78 -2.79
N VAL A 180 5.65 6.68 -2.43
CA VAL A 180 4.76 6.58 -1.28
C VAL A 180 3.53 5.80 -1.71
N ILE A 181 3.20 4.75 -0.97
CA ILE A 181 1.99 3.96 -1.15
C ILE A 181 1.19 4.05 0.14
N SER A 182 0.08 4.78 0.13
CA SER A 182 -0.82 4.91 1.28
C SER A 182 -2.09 4.09 1.09
N GLY A 183 -2.81 3.83 2.18
CA GLY A 183 -4.07 3.07 2.13
C GLY A 183 -3.88 1.56 2.12
N LEU A 184 -2.74 1.08 2.65
CA LEU A 184 -2.43 -0.34 2.70
C LEU A 184 -2.99 -0.96 3.98
N THR A 185 -3.80 -2.00 3.87
CA THR A 185 -4.15 -2.85 5.02
C THR A 185 -2.94 -3.70 5.43
N PRO A 186 -2.81 -4.12 6.71
CA PRO A 186 -1.66 -4.90 7.20
C PRO A 186 -1.35 -6.16 6.39
N ASP A 187 -2.37 -6.93 6.01
CA ASP A 187 -2.18 -8.10 5.14
C ASP A 187 -1.62 -7.75 3.75
N LEU A 188 -2.11 -6.68 3.14
CA LEU A 188 -1.63 -6.22 1.84
C LEU A 188 -0.19 -5.72 1.95
N ALA A 189 0.13 -4.96 2.99
CA ALA A 189 1.48 -4.45 3.22
C ALA A 189 2.50 -5.59 3.37
N ARG A 190 2.20 -6.60 4.20
CA ARG A 190 3.03 -7.81 4.37
C ARG A 190 3.19 -8.58 3.06
N SER A 191 2.10 -8.74 2.31
CA SER A 191 2.10 -9.43 1.03
C SER A 191 2.97 -8.71 -0.01
N LEU A 192 2.83 -7.38 -0.13
CA LEU A 192 3.63 -6.57 -1.03
C LEU A 192 5.12 -6.63 -0.68
N ASP A 193 5.44 -6.53 0.60
CA ASP A 193 6.81 -6.58 1.12
C ASP A 193 7.50 -7.91 0.77
N GLN A 194 6.83 -9.02 1.10
CA GLN A 194 7.30 -10.36 0.74
C GLN A 194 7.48 -10.54 -0.78
N MET A 195 6.64 -9.91 -1.61
CA MET A 195 6.78 -9.95 -3.07
C MET A 195 7.88 -9.02 -3.61
N ILE A 196 8.25 -7.96 -2.89
CA ILE A 196 9.25 -6.98 -3.33
C ILE A 196 10.67 -7.41 -2.94
N ASP A 197 10.91 -7.76 -1.68
CA ASP A 197 12.25 -8.08 -1.17
C ASP A 197 12.35 -9.41 -0.41
N GLY A 198 11.27 -10.20 -0.41
CA GLY A 198 11.29 -11.60 -0.01
C GLY A 198 11.04 -11.86 1.48
N LYS A 199 10.91 -10.80 2.30
CA LYS A 199 10.61 -10.94 3.74
C LYS A 199 9.57 -9.89 4.16
N PRO A 200 8.57 -10.25 4.97
CA PRO A 200 7.61 -9.29 5.50
C PRO A 200 8.20 -8.55 6.72
N ASP A 201 9.16 -7.66 6.51
CA ASP A 201 9.78 -6.80 7.53
C ASP A 201 9.70 -5.30 7.14
N PRO A 202 8.92 -4.48 7.88
CA PRO A 202 8.73 -3.07 7.56
C PRO A 202 9.96 -2.18 7.78
N GLN A 203 11.03 -2.68 8.42
CA GLN A 203 12.20 -1.88 8.80
C GLN A 203 13.35 -1.93 7.80
N SER A 204 13.43 -3.00 7.02
CA SER A 204 14.58 -3.30 6.17
C SER A 204 14.18 -3.39 4.70
N GLY A 205 15.10 -3.78 3.83
CA GLY A 205 14.78 -3.93 2.41
C GLY A 205 14.42 -2.62 1.68
N ALA A 206 13.67 -2.77 0.58
CA ALA A 206 13.32 -1.68 -0.34
C ALA A 206 11.93 -1.09 -0.06
N PHE A 207 11.07 -1.84 0.64
CA PHE A 207 9.71 -1.44 0.96
C PHE A 207 9.55 -1.33 2.48
N ARG A 208 9.32 -0.12 2.98
CA ARG A 208 9.37 0.15 4.44
C ARG A 208 8.17 0.94 4.90
N GLN A 209 7.73 0.70 6.12
CA GLN A 209 6.61 1.44 6.68
C GLN A 209 7.02 2.86 7.12
N GLN A 210 6.16 3.84 6.87
CA GLN A 210 6.31 5.19 7.40
C GLN A 210 6.19 5.20 8.93
N GLY A 211 7.03 6.00 9.60
CA GLY A 211 6.99 6.17 11.06
C GLY A 211 7.68 5.04 11.86
N VAL A 212 8.18 4.02 11.17
CA VAL A 212 8.95 2.93 11.77
C VAL A 212 10.45 3.24 11.69
N ALA A 213 11.17 3.00 12.78
CA ALA A 213 12.63 3.15 12.83
C ALA A 213 13.31 2.09 11.94
N ALA A 214 14.30 2.51 11.14
CA ALA A 214 15.10 1.58 10.35
C ALA A 214 15.92 0.66 11.25
N LYS A 215 16.12 -0.58 10.81
CA LYS A 215 17.17 -1.43 11.38
C LYS A 215 18.54 -0.83 11.02
N THR A 216 19.35 -0.57 12.03
CA THR A 216 20.70 -0.01 11.90
C THR A 216 21.75 -1.11 11.83
N ALA A 217 22.95 -0.78 11.34
CA ALA A 217 24.08 -1.72 11.32
C ALA A 217 24.58 -2.13 12.72
N THR A 218 24.19 -1.37 13.76
CA THR A 218 24.49 -1.68 15.17
C THR A 218 23.48 -2.66 15.75
N ASP A 219 22.31 -2.81 15.12
CA ASP A 219 21.35 -3.83 15.53
C ASP A 219 21.89 -5.22 15.18
N ASN A 220 21.80 -6.13 16.14
CA ASN A 220 22.28 -7.50 15.95
C ASN A 220 21.65 -8.10 14.68
N ALA A 221 22.49 -8.56 13.75
CA ALA A 221 22.08 -9.14 12.48
C ALA A 221 21.13 -10.34 12.69
N ASN A 222 21.25 -11.02 13.84
CA ASN A 222 20.43 -12.17 14.23
C ASN A 222 19.13 -11.78 14.96
N THR A 223 18.91 -10.51 15.30
CA THR A 223 17.61 -10.07 15.82
C THR A 223 16.59 -10.15 14.70
N ALA A 224 15.52 -10.90 14.94
CA ALA A 224 14.37 -10.98 14.05
C ALA A 224 13.82 -9.57 13.76
N GLY A 225 13.39 -9.33 12.51
CA GLY A 225 12.68 -8.10 12.17
C GLY A 225 11.39 -7.97 12.98
N ILE A 226 10.88 -6.76 13.08
CA ILE A 226 9.55 -6.56 13.67
C ILE A 226 8.47 -6.89 12.64
N GLU A 227 7.24 -7.08 13.09
CA GLU A 227 6.10 -7.20 12.20
C GLU A 227 5.58 -5.83 11.78
N TRP A 228 4.94 -5.77 10.60
CA TRP A 228 4.18 -4.61 10.15
C TRP A 228 3.18 -4.17 11.22
N GLN A 229 3.03 -2.86 11.40
CA GLN A 229 2.17 -2.33 12.46
C GLN A 229 0.70 -2.66 12.20
N GLY A 230 0.03 -3.04 13.29
CA GLY A 230 -1.37 -3.39 13.33
C GLY A 230 -1.71 -4.76 12.72
N ASN A 231 -2.98 -5.11 12.81
CA ASN A 231 -3.52 -6.30 12.19
C ASN A 231 -4.93 -6.00 11.64
N ASN A 232 -5.47 -6.96 10.91
CA ASN A 232 -6.75 -6.80 10.21
C ASN A 232 -7.98 -6.73 11.14
N THR A 233 -7.80 -6.77 12.47
CA THR A 233 -8.88 -6.63 13.45
C THR A 233 -9.01 -5.22 14.02
N GLU A 234 -8.04 -4.35 13.75
CA GLU A 234 -8.03 -2.95 14.19
C GLU A 234 -8.76 -2.04 13.20
N ALA A 235 -9.55 -1.11 13.73
CA ALA A 235 -10.37 -0.18 12.94
C ALA A 235 -9.56 1.03 12.42
N PHE A 236 -9.99 1.59 11.27
CA PHE A 236 -9.35 2.68 10.52
C PHE A 236 -8.97 3.94 11.31
N ASN A 237 -9.61 4.22 12.45
CA ASN A 237 -9.42 5.46 13.22
C ASN A 237 -8.79 5.25 14.61
N THR A 238 -8.05 4.16 14.83
CA THR A 238 -7.26 4.04 16.06
C THR A 238 -6.14 5.09 16.03
N SER A 239 -6.24 6.05 16.94
CA SER A 239 -5.23 7.10 17.13
C SER A 239 -3.97 6.50 17.77
N GLY A 240 -3.19 5.78 16.97
CA GLY A 240 -2.00 5.08 17.42
C GLY A 240 -1.61 4.01 16.41
N SER A 241 -0.31 3.91 16.11
CA SER A 241 0.28 2.77 15.40
C SER A 241 -0.28 1.48 15.99
N GLY A 242 -1.14 0.81 15.24
CA GLY A 242 -1.61 -0.53 15.56
C GLY A 242 -0.47 -1.44 16.00
N THR A 243 -0.72 -2.39 16.89
CA THR A 243 0.32 -3.37 17.26
C THR A 243 -0.07 -4.72 16.69
N ALA A 244 0.89 -5.42 16.08
CA ALA A 244 0.63 -6.68 15.38
C ALA A 244 -0.11 -7.73 16.25
N GLY A 245 0.11 -7.70 17.57
CA GLY A 245 -0.50 -8.61 18.53
C GLY A 245 -1.73 -8.09 19.31
N ALA A 246 -2.22 -6.87 19.07
CA ALA A 246 -3.41 -6.37 19.78
C ALA A 246 -4.69 -6.83 19.10
N ASN A 247 -5.65 -7.33 19.88
CA ASN A 247 -7.00 -7.58 19.36
C ASN A 247 -7.73 -6.24 19.26
N GLY A 248 -8.09 -5.84 18.04
CA GLY A 248 -8.95 -4.69 17.79
C GLY A 248 -10.42 -4.99 18.07
N THR A 249 -11.30 -4.07 17.68
CA THR A 249 -12.75 -4.17 17.84
C THR A 249 -13.36 -5.33 17.04
N ASN A 250 -12.69 -5.77 15.96
CA ASN A 250 -13.04 -6.93 15.13
C ASN A 250 -14.53 -7.01 14.75
N THR A 251 -15.15 -5.86 14.48
CA THR A 251 -16.51 -5.84 13.95
C THR A 251 -16.47 -5.96 12.43
N ASP A 252 -17.40 -6.71 11.86
CA ASP A 252 -17.50 -6.93 10.41
C ASP A 252 -17.95 -5.66 9.65
N THR A 253 -18.46 -4.67 10.37
CA THR A 253 -18.88 -3.38 9.81
C THR A 253 -17.78 -2.33 9.74
N GLU A 254 -16.66 -2.53 10.45
CA GLU A 254 -15.59 -1.53 10.50
C GLU A 254 -14.57 -1.72 9.37
N GLN A 255 -14.13 -0.59 8.83
CA GLN A 255 -12.98 -0.55 7.93
C GLN A 255 -11.70 -0.89 8.68
N VAL A 256 -10.87 -1.72 8.06
CA VAL A 256 -9.57 -2.11 8.61
C VAL A 256 -8.60 -0.92 8.61
N LEU A 257 -7.71 -0.86 9.60
CA LEU A 257 -6.58 0.07 9.67
C LEU A 257 -5.81 0.11 8.34
N THR A 258 -5.42 1.32 7.92
CA THR A 258 -4.52 1.50 6.79
C THR A 258 -3.22 2.14 7.21
N MET A 259 -2.15 1.83 6.47
CA MET A 259 -0.82 2.37 6.68
C MET A 259 -0.24 2.93 5.39
N THR A 260 0.85 3.65 5.56
CA THR A 260 1.64 4.20 4.47
C THR A 260 3.02 3.54 4.47
N ALA A 261 3.45 3.11 3.29
CA ALA A 261 4.77 2.55 3.06
C ALA A 261 5.52 3.36 2.01
N HIS A 262 6.84 3.37 2.11
CA HIS A 262 7.76 3.97 1.16
C HIS A 262 8.50 2.86 0.43
N TYR A 263 8.35 2.84 -0.89
CA TYR A 263 9.14 2.00 -1.78
C TYR A 263 10.32 2.84 -2.31
N LYS A 264 11.55 2.44 -1.99
CA LYS A 264 12.75 3.07 -2.53
C LYS A 264 12.82 2.92 -4.06
N MET A 265 12.91 4.05 -4.76
CA MET A 265 13.09 4.05 -6.22
C MET A 265 14.57 3.91 -6.57
N ASN A 266 14.85 3.15 -7.61
CA ASN A 266 16.19 3.07 -8.18
C ASN A 266 16.46 4.35 -8.98
N GLN A 267 17.68 4.87 -8.84
CA GLN A 267 18.21 5.98 -9.63
C GLN A 267 19.25 5.40 -10.60
#